data_AF-A0AAD0UDX5-F1
#
_entry.id   AF-A0AAD0UDX5-F1
#
_cell.length_a   1.000
_cell.length_b   1.000
_cell.length_c   1.000
_cell.angle_alpha   90.00
_cell.angle_beta   90.00
_cell.angle_gamma   90.00
#
_symmetry.space_group_name_H-M   'P 1'
#
loop_
_entity.id
_entity.type
_entity.pdbx_description
1 polymer ?
#
loop_
_entity_poly.entity_id
_entity_poly.type
_entity_poly.pdbx_seq_one_letter_code
_entity_poly.pdbx_strand_id
1 'polypeptide(L)'
;MSYAEILKMALDGKSVNSLAKQWGIPQPTLDKYARGERLPSFKAAKAIAEAAGVSAEQMLESLALEEETRKGYNRAPSADVAQLVEQLIRNQ
;
A
#
# COMPACT_ATOMS: atom_id res chain seq x y z
N MET A 1 9.82 7.22 -2.83
CA MET A 1 9.34 6.62 -1.56
C MET A 1 8.19 5.70 -1.88
N SER A 2 8.11 4.57 -1.19
CA SER A 2 6.98 3.62 -1.31
C SER A 2 5.76 4.08 -0.51
N TYR A 3 4.60 3.49 -0.83
CA TYR A 3 3.35 3.83 -0.16
C TYR A 3 3.42 3.48 1.33
N ALA A 4 4.02 2.32 1.64
CA ALA A 4 4.21 1.87 3.01
C ALA A 4 5.11 2.82 3.81
N GLU A 5 6.17 3.38 3.21
CA GLU A 5 7.04 4.37 3.87
C GLU A 5 6.31 5.69 4.13
N ILE A 6 5.58 6.20 3.13
CA ILE A 6 4.77 7.41 3.30
C ILE A 6 3.73 7.20 4.40
N LEU A 7 3.04 6.06 4.41
CA LEU A 7 2.05 5.75 5.43
C LEU A 7 2.68 5.63 6.82
N LYS A 8 3.85 4.98 6.93
CA LYS A 8 4.59 4.88 8.18
C LYS A 8 4.99 6.26 8.73
N MET A 9 5.42 7.16 7.85
CA MET A 9 5.71 8.55 8.23
C MET A 9 4.45 9.31 8.66
N ALA A 10 3.33 9.13 7.96
CA ALA A 10 2.05 9.73 8.36
C ALA A 10 1.55 9.23 9.72
N LEU A 11 1.86 7.98 10.07
CA LEU A 11 1.47 7.39 11.36
C LEU A 11 2.30 7.95 12.53
N ASP A 12 3.58 8.31 12.32
CA ASP A 12 4.45 9.02 13.27
C ASP A 12 4.36 8.52 14.74
N GLY A 13 4.35 7.19 14.94
CA GLY A 13 4.23 6.59 16.27
C GLY A 13 2.87 6.77 16.97
N LYS A 14 1.89 7.42 16.33
CA LYS A 14 0.53 7.59 16.82
C LYS A 14 -0.27 6.31 16.57
N SER A 15 -1.25 6.06 17.44
CA SER A 15 -2.15 4.92 17.25
C SER A 15 -3.06 5.13 16.03
N VAL A 16 -3.32 4.04 15.31
CA VAL A 16 -4.23 4.02 14.15
C VAL A 16 -5.62 4.55 14.53
N ASN A 17 -6.11 4.24 15.73
CA ASN A 17 -7.40 4.74 16.23
C ASN A 17 -7.41 6.27 16.37
N SER A 18 -6.34 6.88 16.90
CA SER A 18 -6.24 8.33 17.03
C SER A 18 -6.30 9.02 15.67
N LEU A 19 -5.52 8.53 14.71
CA LEU A 19 -5.47 9.08 13.36
C LEU A 19 -6.74 8.82 12.55
N ALA A 20 -7.38 7.67 12.73
CA ALA A 20 -8.68 7.35 12.14
C ALA A 20 -9.72 8.42 12.51
N LYS A 21 -9.80 8.79 13.80
CA LYS A 21 -10.68 9.86 14.27
C LYS A 21 -10.30 11.21 13.68
N GLN A 22 -9.01 11.55 13.69
CA GLN A 22 -8.51 12.83 13.18
C GLN A 22 -8.79 13.01 11.69
N TRP A 23 -8.61 11.96 10.88
CA TRP A 23 -8.77 12.00 9.43
C TRP A 23 -10.21 11.73 8.97
N GLY A 24 -11.12 11.43 9.90
CA GLY A 24 -12.50 11.06 9.59
C GLY A 24 -12.60 9.76 8.78
N ILE A 25 -11.67 8.82 9.02
CA ILE A 25 -11.60 7.52 8.36
C ILE A 25 -12.05 6.47 9.39
N PRO A 26 -12.97 5.55 9.06
CA PRO A 26 -13.28 4.45 9.96
C PRO A 26 -12.02 3.65 10.30
N GLN A 27 -11.76 3.37 11.58
CA GLN A 27 -10.56 2.64 12.01
C GLN A 27 -10.32 1.34 11.22
N PRO A 28 -11.32 0.47 10.95
CA PRO A 28 -11.10 -0.74 10.16
C PRO A 28 -10.62 -0.45 8.72
N THR A 29 -10.96 0.72 8.19
CA THR A 29 -10.49 1.15 6.87
C THR A 29 -9.04 1.59 6.92
N LEU A 30 -8.64 2.35 7.95
CA LEU A 30 -7.25 2.75 8.13
C LEU A 30 -6.34 1.56 8.45
N ASP A 31 -6.84 0.56 9.19
CA ASP A 31 -6.15 -0.71 9.40
C ASP A 31 -5.87 -1.43 8.08
N LYS A 32 -6.84 -1.47 7.15
CA LYS A 32 -6.65 -2.07 5.82
C LYS A 32 -5.61 -1.34 4.98
N TYR A 33 -5.51 -0.02 5.15
CA TYR A 33 -4.47 0.79 4.52
C TYR A 33 -3.09 0.44 5.09
N ALA A 34 -2.97 0.38 6.43
CA ALA A 34 -1.74 0.04 7.14
C ALA A 34 -1.22 -1.37 6.80
N ARG A 35 -2.13 -2.33 6.58
CA ARG A 35 -1.79 -3.70 6.17
C ARG A 35 -1.56 -3.85 4.66
N GLY A 36 -1.74 -2.80 3.87
CA GLY A 36 -1.64 -2.87 2.41
C GLY A 36 -2.79 -3.62 1.73
N GLU A 37 -3.80 -4.10 2.46
CA GLU A 37 -4.96 -4.82 1.90
C GLU A 37 -5.79 -3.96 0.95
N ARG A 38 -5.75 -2.63 1.13
CA ARG A 38 -6.52 -1.68 0.33
C ARG A 38 -5.75 -0.38 0.10
N LEU A 39 -5.86 0.17 -1.10
CA LEU A 39 -5.37 1.52 -1.38
C LEU A 39 -6.32 2.60 -0.86
N PRO A 40 -5.80 3.74 -0.37
CA PRO A 40 -6.61 4.86 0.07
C PRO A 40 -7.36 5.51 -1.10
N SER A 41 -8.55 6.04 -0.81
CA SER A 41 -9.22 6.97 -1.75
C SER A 41 -8.40 8.25 -1.90
N PHE A 42 -8.64 9.05 -2.95
CA PHE A 42 -7.91 10.32 -3.14
C PHE A 42 -7.99 11.26 -1.94
N LYS A 43 -9.14 11.34 -1.25
CA LYS A 43 -9.29 12.14 -0.03
C LYS A 43 -8.40 11.62 1.10
N ALA A 44 -8.36 10.30 1.32
CA ALA A 44 -7.52 9.69 2.34
C ALA A 44 -6.03 9.79 1.98
N ALA A 45 -5.69 9.64 0.70
CA ALA A 45 -4.33 9.77 0.19
C ALA A 45 -3.78 11.19 0.43
N LYS A 46 -4.60 12.21 0.18
CA LYS A 46 -4.25 13.60 0.50
C LYS A 46 -3.97 13.80 1.99
N ALA A 47 -4.84 13.28 2.87
CA ALA A 47 -4.64 13.39 4.32
C ALA A 47 -3.35 12.68 4.79
N ILE A 48 -3.05 11.52 4.20
CA ILE A 48 -1.80 10.78 4.45
C ILE A 48 -0.59 11.59 3.98
N ALA A 49 -0.65 12.18 2.78
CA ALA A 49 0.44 13.00 2.24
C ALA A 49 0.74 14.22 3.12
N GLU A 50 -0.31 14.93 3.54
CA GLU A 50 -0.21 16.07 4.45
C GLU A 50 0.39 15.67 5.81
N ALA A 51 -0.05 14.54 6.37
CA ALA A 51 0.48 14.04 7.64
C ALA A 51 1.93 13.56 7.54
N ALA A 52 2.34 13.01 6.39
CA ALA A 52 3.71 12.58 6.12
C ALA A 52 4.64 13.73 5.69
N GLY A 53 4.11 14.93 5.42
CA GLY A 53 4.89 16.06 4.91
C GLY A 53 5.41 15.87 3.49
N VAL A 54 4.71 15.09 2.65
CA VAL A 54 5.08 14.85 1.24
C VAL A 54 4.10 15.55 0.29
N SER A 55 4.52 15.77 -0.96
CA SER A 55 3.65 16.42 -1.96
C SER A 55 2.54 15.47 -2.43
N ALA A 56 1.44 16.04 -2.94
CA ALA A 56 0.36 15.27 -3.54
C ALA A 56 0.83 14.48 -4.78
N GLU A 57 1.78 15.03 -5.53
CA GLU A 57 2.43 14.37 -6.68
C GLU A 57 3.18 13.11 -6.24
N GLN A 58 4.05 13.22 -5.23
CA GLN A 58 4.79 12.05 -4.71
C GLN A 58 3.85 10.96 -4.18
N MET A 59 2.76 11.35 -3.52
CA MET A 59 1.75 10.40 -3.06
C MET A 59 1.07 9.69 -4.24
N LEU A 60 0.74 10.42 -5.31
CA LEU A 60 0.10 9.86 -6.50
C LEU A 60 1.03 8.89 -7.24
N GLU A 61 2.29 9.27 -7.44
CA GLU A 61 3.32 8.40 -8.04
C GLU A 61 3.47 7.10 -7.25
N SER A 62 3.54 7.23 -5.91
CA SER A 62 3.64 6.07 -5.04
C SER A 62 2.42 5.16 -5.10
N LEU A 63 1.21 5.71 -5.22
CA LEU A 63 -0.02 4.92 -5.35
C LEU A 63 -0.11 4.24 -6.71
N ALA A 64 0.35 4.88 -7.78
CA ALA A 64 0.38 4.30 -9.12
C ALA A 64 1.29 3.06 -9.17
N LEU A 65 2.50 3.16 -8.62
CA LEU A 65 3.44 2.04 -8.51
C LEU A 65 2.86 0.88 -7.67
N GLU A 66 2.20 1.21 -6.56
CA GLU A 66 1.57 0.21 -5.68
C GLU A 66 0.39 -0.48 -6.39
N GLU A 67 -0.40 0.26 -7.17
CA GLU A 67 -1.49 -0.31 -7.97
C GLU A 67 -0.96 -1.25 -9.05
N GLU A 68 0.09 -0.85 -9.77
CA GLU A 68 0.76 -1.71 -10.78
C GLU A 68 1.31 -2.99 -10.16
N THR A 69 1.96 -2.89 -9.00
CA THR A 69 2.51 -4.04 -8.28
C THR A 69 1.40 -5.03 -7.91
N ARG A 70 0.24 -4.55 -7.43
CA ARG A 70 -0.91 -5.40 -7.11
C ARG A 70 -1.56 -6.00 -8.34
N LYS A 71 -1.68 -5.23 -9.43
CA LYS A 71 -2.17 -5.75 -10.72
C LYS A 71 -1.23 -6.81 -11.28
N GLY A 72 0.08 -6.65 -11.10
CA GLY A 72 1.11 -7.63 -11.45
C GLY A 72 0.99 -8.92 -10.64
N TYR A 73 0.77 -8.82 -9.31
CA TYR A 73 0.57 -9.97 -8.43
C TYR A 73 -0.72 -10.76 -8.75
N ASN A 74 -1.81 -10.05 -9.09
CA ASN A 74 -3.11 -10.68 -9.40
C ASN A 74 -3.20 -11.23 -10.83
N ARG A 75 -2.15 -11.12 -11.64
CA ARG A 75 -2.07 -11.84 -12.92
C ARG A 75 -1.64 -13.27 -12.66
N ALA A 76 -2.18 -14.21 -13.42
CA ALA A 76 -1.67 -15.59 -13.42
C ALA A 76 -0.14 -15.55 -13.64
N PRO A 77 0.63 -16.40 -12.94
CA PRO A 77 2.07 -16.50 -13.19
C PRO A 77 2.31 -16.65 -14.69
N SER A 78 3.31 -15.96 -15.24
CA SER A 78 3.71 -16.25 -16.61
C SER A 78 4.09 -17.74 -16.72
N ALA A 79 3.95 -18.31 -17.91
CA ALA A 79 4.31 -19.70 -18.17
C ALA A 79 5.74 -20.03 -17.68
N ASP A 80 6.65 -19.05 -17.80
CA ASP A 80 8.04 -19.16 -17.38
C ASP A 80 8.18 -19.32 -15.85
N VAL A 81 7.40 -18.56 -15.06
CA VAL A 81 7.42 -18.66 -13.59
C VAL A 81 6.84 -19.99 -13.14
N ALA A 82 5.77 -20.46 -13.78
CA ALA A 82 5.18 -21.76 -13.47
C ALA A 82 6.17 -22.92 -13.75
N GLN A 83 6.88 -22.87 -14.87
CA GLN A 83 7.93 -23.84 -15.19
C GLN A 83 9.08 -23.83 -14.19
N LEU A 84 9.50 -22.64 -13.72
CA LEU A 84 10.58 -22.51 -12.75
C LEU A 84 10.20 -23.12 -11.39
N VAL A 85 8.96 -22.87 -10.94
CA VAL A 85 8.42 -23.46 -9.71
C VAL A 85 8.35 -24.99 -9.81
N GLU A 86 7.88 -25.53 -10.93
CA GLU A 86 7.87 -26.97 -11.16
C GLU A 86 9.29 -27.58 -11.19
N GLN A 87 10.28 -26.89 -11.77
CA GLN A 87 11.67 -27.36 -11.76
C GLN A 87 12.26 -27.36 -10.35
N LEU A 88 11.95 -26.35 -9.55
CA LEU A 88 12.38 -26.27 -8.15
C LEU A 88 11.78 -27.39 -7.29
N ILE A 89 10.49 -27.70 -7.47
CA ILE A 89 9.81 -28.80 -6.76
C ILE A 89 10.37 -30.17 -7.18
N ARG A 90 10.76 -30.34 -8.44
CA ARG A 90 11.35 -31.58 -8.97
C ARG A 90 12.79 -31.85 -8.52
N ASN A 91 13.50 -30.81 -8.06
CA ASN A 91 14.90 -30.89 -7.63
C ASN A 91 15.07 -30.94 -6.10
N GLN A 92 13.99 -31.12 -5.34
CA GLN A 92 14.00 -31.46 -3.91
C GLN A 92 13.73 -32.94 -3.71
#